data_AF-A0A938UVQ4-F1
#
_entry.id   AF-A0A938UVQ4-F1
#
_cell.length_a   1.000
_cell.length_b   1.000
_cell.length_c   1.000
_cell.angle_alpha   90.00
_cell.angle_beta   90.00
_cell.angle_gamma   90.00
#
_symmetry.space_group_name_H-M   'P 1'
#
loop_
_entity.id
_entity.type
_entity.pdbx_description
1 polymer ?
#
loop_
_entity_poly.entity_id
_entity_poly.type
_entity_poly.pdbx_seq_one_letter_code
_entity_poly.pdbx_strand_id
1 'polypeptide(L)'
;MPRFYVSAPHIENDLLRIGGPEARHIRRVLRLKTGDRIVIFDGSGKEYEGAIVKEEPTAVVIKVRGFSSSKEKSPIDVAIAQSLLKGEKMDYLIQKATE
;
A
#
# COMPACT_ATOMS: atom_id res chain seq x y z
N MET A 1 4.19 -5.01 -9.80
CA MET A 1 4.65 -5.31 -8.43
C MET A 1 3.48 -5.10 -7.46
N PRO A 2 3.30 -5.98 -6.45
CA PRO A 2 2.27 -5.79 -5.41
C PRO A 2 2.45 -4.45 -4.68
N ARG A 3 1.33 -3.80 -4.35
CA ARG A 3 1.29 -2.47 -3.72
C ARG A 3 0.63 -2.57 -2.35
N PHE A 4 1.21 -1.94 -1.34
CA PHE A 4 0.69 -1.95 0.03
C PHE A 4 0.59 -0.52 0.57
N TYR A 5 -0.57 -0.21 1.13
CA TYR A 5 -0.78 1.05 1.84
C TYR A 5 -0.18 0.94 3.25
N VAL A 6 0.68 1.90 3.60
CA VAL A 6 1.21 2.05 4.97
C VAL A 6 1.14 3.52 5.31
N SER A 7 0.26 3.87 6.25
CA SER A 7 0.18 5.24 6.77
C SER A 7 1.50 5.58 7.50
N ALA A 8 2.10 6.72 7.14
CA ALA A 8 3.33 7.23 7.75
C ALA A 8 4.46 6.17 7.87
N PRO A 9 5.01 5.67 6.75
CA PRO A 9 6.03 4.62 6.80
C PRO A 9 7.28 5.13 7.51
N HIS A 10 7.67 4.44 8.59
CA HIS A 10 8.90 4.73 9.32
C HIS A 10 10.06 3.95 8.73
N ILE A 11 10.97 4.67 8.06
CA ILE A 11 12.13 4.11 7.37
C ILE A 11 13.38 4.52 8.14
N GLU A 12 14.13 3.55 8.64
CA GLU A 12 15.39 3.75 9.34
C GLU A 12 16.48 2.90 8.68
N ASN A 13 17.61 3.50 8.31
CA ASN A 13 18.71 2.81 7.60
C ASN A 13 18.24 2.03 6.34
N ASP A 14 17.37 2.65 5.54
CA ASP A 14 16.70 2.05 4.37
C ASP A 14 15.83 0.82 4.68
N LEU A 15 15.49 0.58 5.95
CA LEU A 15 14.64 -0.53 6.36
C LEU A 15 13.27 -0.01 6.80
N LEU A 16 12.22 -0.62 6.24
CA LEU A 16 10.84 -0.43 6.65
C LEU A 16 10.32 -1.72 7.25
N ARG A 17 9.74 -1.63 8.45
CA ARG A 17 9.08 -2.76 9.11
C ARG A 17 7.57 -2.63 8.99
N ILE A 18 6.94 -3.57 8.29
CA ILE A 18 5.49 -3.63 8.10
C ILE A 18 4.92 -4.70 9.04
N GLY A 19 3.98 -4.32 9.90
CA GLY A 19 3.28 -5.22 10.81
C GLY A 19 1.80 -5.40 10.43
N GLY A 20 1.02 -5.97 11.35
CA GLY A 20 -0.45 -5.91 11.29
C GLY A 20 -1.10 -6.65 10.11
N PRO A 21 -2.26 -6.17 9.63
CA PRO A 21 -2.99 -6.75 8.50
C PRO A 21 -2.17 -6.83 7.23
N GLU A 22 -1.34 -5.83 6.94
CA GLU A 22 -0.50 -5.75 5.74
C GLU A 22 0.57 -6.85 5.75
N ALA A 23 1.23 -7.08 6.89
CA ALA A 23 2.19 -8.19 7.03
C ALA A 23 1.52 -9.55 6.81
N ARG A 24 0.28 -9.72 7.30
CA ARG A 24 -0.52 -10.93 7.06
C ARG A 24 -0.88 -11.06 5.58
N HIS A 25 -1.28 -9.98 4.92
CA HIS A 25 -1.60 -9.96 3.50
C HIS A 25 -0.37 -10.39 2.67
N ILE A 26 0.79 -9.78 2.93
CA ILE A 26 2.07 -10.10 2.28
C ILE A 26 2.38 -11.60 2.40
N ARG A 27 2.37 -12.13 3.63
CA ARG A 27 2.87 -13.49 3.91
C ARG A 27 1.86 -14.61 3.67
N ARG A 28 0.59 -14.40 3.98
CA ARG A 28 -0.42 -15.49 3.97
C ARG A 28 -1.29 -15.47 2.72
N VAL A 29 -1.65 -14.29 2.24
CA VAL A 29 -2.53 -14.13 1.08
C VAL A 29 -1.70 -14.18 -0.20
N LEU A 30 -0.72 -13.28 -0.33
CA LEU A 30 0.12 -13.20 -1.53
C LEU A 30 1.34 -14.14 -1.46
N ARG A 31 1.67 -14.67 -0.27
CA ARG A 31 2.75 -15.64 -0.05
C ARG A 31 4.11 -15.15 -0.56
N LEU A 32 4.34 -13.84 -0.50
CA LEU A 32 5.60 -13.22 -0.87
C LEU A 32 6.68 -13.59 0.14
N LYS A 33 7.91 -13.76 -0.36
CA LYS A 33 9.07 -14.20 0.40
C LYS A 33 10.22 -13.21 0.32
N THR A 34 11.22 -13.46 1.15
CA THR A 34 12.53 -12.78 1.03
C THR A 34 13.04 -12.81 -0.42
N GLY A 35 13.38 -11.63 -0.95
CA GLY A 35 13.78 -11.41 -2.34
C GLY A 35 12.69 -10.77 -3.21
N ASP A 36 11.41 -10.92 -2.85
CA ASP A 36 10.30 -10.37 -3.64
C ASP A 36 10.22 -8.85 -3.53
N ARG A 37 9.89 -8.21 -4.66
CA ARG A 37 9.79 -6.75 -4.76
C ARG A 37 8.36 -6.27 -4.53
N ILE A 38 8.22 -5.22 -3.74
CA ILE A 38 6.94 -4.60 -3.42
C ILE A 38 7.04 -3.07 -3.53
N VAL A 39 5.88 -2.43 -3.68
CA VAL A 39 5.72 -0.98 -3.58
C VAL A 39 4.95 -0.66 -2.31
N ILE A 40 5.44 0.31 -1.54
CA ILE A 40 4.73 0.90 -0.42
C ILE A 40 4.27 2.29 -0.82
N PHE A 41 3.04 2.67 -0.48
CA PHE A 41 2.55 4.04 -0.68
C PHE A 41 1.84 4.54 0.59
N ASP A 42 1.91 5.85 0.82
CA ASP A 42 1.45 6.48 2.06
C ASP A 42 0.17 7.32 1.90
N GLY A 43 -0.40 7.37 0.69
CA GLY A 43 -1.57 8.20 0.35
C GLY A 43 -1.26 9.68 0.13
N SER A 44 -0.08 10.17 0.50
CA SER A 44 0.37 11.55 0.24
C SER A 44 0.83 11.76 -1.20
N GLY A 45 1.00 10.68 -1.96
CA GLY A 45 1.58 10.67 -3.31
C GLY A 45 3.03 10.21 -3.34
N LYS A 46 3.58 9.74 -2.21
CA LYS A 46 4.90 9.12 -2.16
C LYS A 46 4.78 7.61 -2.32
N GLU A 47 5.65 7.06 -3.14
CA GLU A 47 5.82 5.63 -3.31
C GLU A 47 7.26 5.22 -3.01
N TYR A 48 7.42 4.06 -2.38
CA TYR A 48 8.70 3.49 -1.99
C TYR A 48 8.82 2.11 -2.63
N GLU A 49 9.88 1.91 -3.41
CA GLU A 49 10.17 0.61 -3.97
C GLU A 49 11.18 -0.12 -3.10
N GLY A 50 10.93 -1.39 -2.81
CA GLY A 50 11.81 -2.19 -1.99
C GLY A 50 11.68 -3.68 -2.23
N ALA A 51 12.54 -4.43 -1.54
CA ALA A 51 12.49 -5.89 -1.53
C ALA A 51 12.39 -6.41 -0.11
N ILE A 52 11.65 -7.51 0.08
CA ILE A 52 11.59 -8.21 1.37
C ILE A 52 12.99 -8.75 1.68
N VAL A 53 13.54 -8.37 2.83
CA VAL A 53 14.85 -8.85 3.30
C VAL A 53 14.74 -9.77 4.51
N LYS A 54 13.61 -9.75 5.22
CA LYS A 54 13.36 -10.63 6.36
C LYS A 54 11.87 -10.83 6.59
N GLU A 55 11.49 -12.06 6.91
CA GLU A 55 10.15 -12.41 7.36
C GLU A 55 10.16 -12.71 8.86
N GLU A 56 9.25 -12.09 9.60
CA GLU A 56 9.05 -12.31 11.03
C GLU A 56 7.65 -12.90 11.27
N PRO A 57 7.37 -13.55 12.42
CA PRO A 57 6.06 -14.13 12.71
C PRO A 57 4.89 -13.14 12.56
N THR A 58 5.11 -11.86 12.89
CA THR A 58 4.09 -10.81 12.90
C THR A 58 4.43 -9.61 12.02
N ALA A 59 5.56 -9.62 11.32
CA ALA A 59 6.04 -8.50 10.52
C ALA A 59 6.85 -8.95 9.30
N VAL A 60 7.09 -8.02 8.39
CA VAL A 60 7.98 -8.18 7.25
C VAL A 60 8.92 -6.97 7.21
N VAL A 61 10.20 -7.21 6.99
CA VAL A 61 11.20 -6.14 6.84
C VAL A 61 11.53 -5.97 5.37
N ILE A 62 11.44 -4.73 4.90
CA ILE A 62 11.66 -4.33 3.52
C ILE A 62 12.90 -3.45 3.48
N LYS A 63 13.82 -3.76 2.56
CA LYS A 63 14.88 -2.83 2.20
C LYS A 63 14.40 -1.93 1.07
N VAL A 64 14.20 -0.66 1.40
CA VAL A 64 13.81 0.40 0.46
C VAL A 64 15.01 0.73 -0.42
N ARG A 65 14.80 0.78 -1.74
CA ARG A 65 15.83 1.07 -2.73
C ARG A 65 15.74 2.49 -3.30
N GLY A 66 14.60 3.13 -3.13
CA GLY A 66 14.35 4.49 -3.56
C GLY A 66 12.90 4.89 -3.31
N PHE A 67 12.62 6.17 -3.47
CA PHE A 67 11.27 6.71 -3.48
C PHE A 67 11.02 7.39 -4.82
N SER A 68 9.76 7.37 -5.25
CA SER A 68 9.27 8.16 -6.38
C SER A 68 8.03 8.93 -5.93
N SER A 69 7.85 10.14 -6.44
CA SER A 69 6.52 10.74 -6.49
C SER A 69 5.66 9.89 -7.43
N SER A 70 4.48 9.48 -7.00
CA SER A 70 3.57 8.73 -7.88
C SER A 70 3.32 9.53 -9.17
N LYS A 71 3.09 8.82 -10.27
CA LYS A 71 2.65 9.46 -11.51
C LYS A 71 1.42 10.34 -11.22
N GLU A 72 1.40 11.48 -11.89
CA GLU A 72 0.51 12.62 -11.69
C GLU A 72 -0.91 12.20 -11.29
N LYS A 73 -1.36 12.70 -10.14
CA LYS A 73 -2.79 12.75 -9.83
C LYS A 73 -3.48 13.55 -10.94
N SER A 74 -4.73 13.21 -11.25
CA SER A 74 -5.56 14.07 -12.10
C SER A 74 -5.47 15.51 -11.58
N PRO A 75 -5.24 16.51 -12.45
CA PRO A 75 -5.16 17.91 -12.03
C PRO A 75 -6.51 18.48 -11.58
N ILE A 76 -7.57 17.67 -11.64
CA ILE A 76 -8.94 18.06 -11.32
C ILE A 76 -9.32 17.45 -9.97
N ASP A 77 -9.67 18.32 -9.04
CA ASP A 77 -10.27 17.93 -7.76
C ASP A 77 -11.76 17.62 -7.97
N VAL A 78 -12.15 16.37 -7.70
CA VAL A 78 -13.54 15.90 -7.84
C VAL A 78 -14.10 15.56 -6.45
N ALA A 79 -15.26 16.15 -6.12
CA ALA A 79 -16.03 15.80 -4.93
C ALA A 79 -17.34 15.11 -5.33
N ILE A 80 -17.61 13.93 -4.76
CA ILE A 80 -18.83 13.15 -5.04
C ILE A 80 -19.77 13.24 -3.85
N ALA A 81 -20.93 13.88 -4.04
CA ALA A 81 -22.00 13.94 -3.05
C ALA A 81 -23.02 12.82 -3.32
N GLN A 82 -22.79 11.65 -2.73
CA GLN A 82 -23.59 10.44 -2.96
C GLN A 82 -24.54 10.14 -1.79
N SER A 83 -25.82 9.90 -2.09
CA SER A 83 -26.80 9.39 -1.11
C SER A 83 -26.52 7.94 -0.71
N LEU A 84 -26.91 7.54 0.50
CA LEU A 84 -26.72 6.17 1.00
C LEU A 84 -27.39 5.13 0.10
N LEU A 85 -26.59 4.22 -0.43
CA LEU A 85 -27.05 3.06 -1.19
C LEU A 85 -27.07 1.83 -0.28
N LYS A 86 -27.98 0.89 -0.58
CA LYS A 86 -28.13 -0.34 0.19
C LYS A 86 -27.14 -1.41 -0.27
N GLY A 87 -26.45 -2.03 0.69
CA GLY A 87 -25.60 -3.20 0.48
C GLY A 87 -24.42 -2.92 -0.46
N GLU A 88 -24.10 -3.90 -1.30
CA GLU A 88 -22.93 -3.91 -2.20
C GLU A 88 -22.89 -2.74 -3.20
N LYS A 89 -24.02 -2.05 -3.42
CA LYS A 89 -24.06 -0.88 -4.30
C LYS A 89 -23.21 0.28 -3.76
N MET A 90 -23.10 0.41 -2.44
CA MET A 90 -22.22 1.43 -1.84
C MET A 90 -20.75 1.03 -2.05
N ASP A 91 -20.41 -0.22 -1.79
CA ASP A 91 -19.04 -0.73 -1.95
C ASP A 91 -18.57 -0.61 -3.41
N TYR A 92 -19.44 -0.93 -4.36
CA TYR A 92 -19.18 -0.75 -5.79
C TYR A 92 -18.90 0.71 -6.15
N LEU A 93 -19.68 1.65 -5.60
CA LEU A 93 -19.47 3.08 -5.84
C LEU A 93 -18.14 3.57 -5.27
N ILE A 94 -17.79 3.16 -4.04
CA ILE A 94 -16.51 3.53 -3.42
C ILE A 94 -15.34 3.01 -4.26
N GLN A 95 -15.42 1.76 -4.73
CA GLN A 95 -14.41 1.19 -5.62
C GLN A 95 -14.26 2.01 -6.90
N LYS A 96 -15.36 2.30 -7.61
CA LYS A 96 -15.32 3.02 -8.89
C LYS A 96 -15.02 4.52 -8.78
N ALA A 97 -15.26 5.12 -7.62
CA ALA A 97 -14.86 6.48 -7.35
C ALA A 97 -13.35 6.62 -7.05
N THR A 98 -12.68 5.52 -6.71
CA THR A 98 -11.25 5.51 -6.34
C THR A 98 -10.34 4.96 -7.46
N GLU A 99 -10.86 4.09 -8.33
CA GLU A 99 -10.19 3.59 -9.54
C GLU A 99 -9.98 4.67 -10.61
#